data_AF-A0A2N5F5C0-F1
#
_entry.id   AF-A0A2N5F5C0-F1
#
_cell.length_a   1.000
_cell.length_b   1.000
_cell.length_c   1.000
_cell.angle_alpha   90.00
_cell.angle_beta   90.00
_cell.angle_gamma   90.00
#
_symmetry.space_group_name_H-M   'P 1'
#
loop_
_entity.id
_entity.type
_entity.pdbx_description
1 polymer ?
#
loop_
_entity_poly.entity_id
_entity_poly.type
_entity_poly.pdbx_seq_one_letter_code
_entity_poly.pdbx_strand_id
1 'polypeptide(L)'
;MSLLPYAWAKSQRILLRPGENGMLLTVCPSTPGWSISEVQRQFGQSQVEQIRDDELDGLLASAYADTGSAAAVVGAAENEVDLDRLMQDMPEITDLLDTQDGAPVIRMINALLTQAARDEASDIHIEPYETHSVVRYRVDGTLRDVVSPRKALHGALVSRIKIMAQLDIAEKRLPQDGRIALRVAGRPIDIRVSTVPTGHGERVVMRLLDKQAGRLQLETLGMEAQLLARLDTLIRQPHGIVLVTGPTGSGKTTSLYAALARLDASTSNILTVEDPVEYDLPGISQIQVNAKIDMTFGLALRAILRQDPDIIMIGEIRDLETAQIAVQASLTGHLVLATLHTNDAVSAVNRLIDMGVEPFLLASSLLGVLAQRLVRRLCPHCKQEDPAAPGTWRPVGCAQCNQIGYSGRTGIHELFCVDDDVRSLIHQGANEQDLRLAARRAGMFSMREDGERWVRSGATAPEEILRVTRDA
;
A
#
# COMPACT_ATOMS: atom_id res chain seq x y z
N MET A 1 -5.05 25.87 -33.25
CA MET A 1 -4.61 25.07 -34.42
C MET A 1 -4.77 23.61 -34.05
N SER A 2 -5.53 22.83 -34.82
CA SER A 2 -5.71 21.41 -34.51
C SER A 2 -4.47 20.63 -34.96
N LEU A 3 -3.63 20.29 -33.98
CA LEU A 3 -2.61 19.26 -34.15
C LEU A 3 -3.32 17.89 -34.32
N LEU A 4 -2.67 16.97 -35.04
CA LEU A 4 -3.12 15.58 -35.08
C LEU A 4 -3.16 15.01 -33.65
N PRO A 5 -4.04 14.06 -33.31
CA PRO A 5 -3.96 13.41 -32.00
C PRO A 5 -2.60 12.71 -31.81
N TYR A 6 -1.90 12.93 -30.68
CA TYR A 6 -0.55 12.41 -30.45
C TYR A 6 -0.41 10.89 -30.66
N ALA A 7 -1.38 10.10 -30.17
CA ALA A 7 -1.36 8.66 -30.35
C ALA A 7 -1.42 8.26 -31.84
N TRP A 8 -2.18 9.01 -32.64
CA TRP A 8 -2.28 8.81 -34.07
C TRP A 8 -0.99 9.27 -34.78
N ALA A 9 -0.51 10.47 -34.48
CA ALA A 9 0.74 11.02 -35.00
C ALA A 9 1.95 10.12 -34.72
N LYS A 10 2.05 9.55 -33.52
CA LYS A 10 3.10 8.61 -33.12
C LYS A 10 2.97 7.26 -33.80
N SER A 11 1.77 6.68 -33.85
CA SER A 11 1.55 5.36 -34.47
C SER A 11 1.78 5.39 -35.98
N GLN A 12 1.43 6.48 -36.64
CA GLN A 12 1.59 6.66 -38.08
C GLN A 12 2.89 7.34 -38.47
N ARG A 13 3.72 7.72 -37.49
CA ARG A 13 4.98 8.47 -37.65
C ARG A 13 4.81 9.66 -38.58
N ILE A 14 3.95 10.61 -38.20
CA ILE A 14 3.61 11.78 -39.01
C ILE A 14 3.31 12.99 -38.13
N LEU A 15 3.76 14.17 -38.54
CA LEU A 15 3.54 15.42 -37.82
C LEU A 15 3.04 16.51 -38.77
N LEU A 16 1.96 17.19 -38.40
CA LEU A 16 1.45 18.35 -39.12
C LEU A 16 1.73 19.61 -38.29
N ARG A 17 2.48 20.57 -38.87
CA ARG A 17 2.90 21.80 -38.20
C ARG A 17 2.74 23.03 -39.11
N PRO A 18 2.64 24.25 -38.57
CA PRO A 18 2.70 25.46 -39.39
C PRO A 18 4.10 25.63 -40.01
N GLY A 19 4.16 25.95 -41.30
CA GLY A 19 5.38 26.30 -42.03
C GLY A 19 5.24 27.66 -42.73
N GLU A 20 6.30 28.11 -43.41
CA GLU A 20 6.38 29.46 -44.00
C GLU A 20 5.31 29.75 -45.08
N ASN A 21 4.86 28.71 -45.81
CA ASN A 21 3.87 28.83 -46.89
C ASN A 21 2.57 28.04 -46.64
N GLY A 22 2.22 27.75 -45.38
CA GLY A 22 1.02 26.99 -45.01
C GLY A 22 1.33 25.83 -44.08
N MET A 23 0.49 24.79 -44.08
CA MET A 23 0.74 23.60 -43.24
C MET A 23 1.83 22.72 -43.87
N LEU A 24 2.77 22.29 -43.03
CA LEU A 24 3.90 21.43 -43.36
C LEU A 24 3.67 20.06 -42.73
N LEU A 25 3.71 19.03 -43.59
CA LEU A 25 3.54 17.63 -43.21
C LEU A 25 4.90 16.94 -43.18
N THR A 26 5.41 16.70 -41.98
CA THR A 26 6.71 16.06 -41.76
C THR A 26 6.53 14.55 -41.60
N VAL A 27 7.23 13.76 -42.41
CA VAL A 27 7.16 12.30 -42.51
C VAL A 27 8.57 11.68 -42.44
N CYS A 28 8.66 10.37 -42.24
CA CYS A 28 9.91 9.62 -42.28
C CYS A 28 9.76 8.35 -43.15
N PRO A 29 10.84 7.63 -43.49
CA PRO A 29 10.77 6.41 -44.32
C PRO A 29 9.79 5.34 -43.82
N SER A 30 9.52 5.31 -42.52
CA SER A 30 8.59 4.38 -41.87
C SER A 30 7.13 4.88 -41.82
N THR A 31 6.83 6.07 -42.33
CA THR A 31 5.46 6.61 -42.44
C THR A 31 4.65 5.85 -43.51
N PRO A 32 3.50 5.25 -43.18
CA PRO A 32 2.66 4.58 -44.17
C PRO A 32 2.07 5.58 -45.19
N GLY A 33 2.17 5.29 -46.48
CA GLY A 33 1.68 6.21 -47.53
C GLY A 33 0.20 6.59 -47.42
N TRP A 34 -0.64 5.71 -46.87
CA TRP A 34 -2.07 5.98 -46.66
C TRP A 34 -2.31 7.05 -45.58
N SER A 35 -1.44 7.16 -44.57
CA SER A 35 -1.60 8.15 -43.50
C SER A 35 -1.37 9.56 -44.02
N ILE A 36 -0.44 9.72 -44.96
CA ILE A 36 -0.18 10.99 -45.69
C ILE A 36 -1.43 11.41 -46.45
N SER A 37 -2.05 10.49 -47.20
CA SER A 37 -3.29 10.76 -47.93
C SER A 37 -4.45 11.13 -47.00
N GLU A 38 -4.56 10.50 -45.83
CA GLU A 38 -5.61 10.80 -44.86
C GLU A 38 -5.44 12.20 -44.23
N VAL A 39 -4.21 12.59 -43.90
CA VAL A 39 -3.93 13.96 -43.42
C VAL A 39 -4.25 14.99 -44.49
N GLN A 40 -3.84 14.76 -45.74
CA GLN A 40 -4.13 15.69 -46.84
C GLN A 40 -5.63 15.78 -47.18
N ARG A 41 -6.39 14.68 -46.99
CA ARG A 41 -7.85 14.67 -47.13
C ARG A 41 -8.53 15.54 -46.07
N GLN A 42 -8.05 15.48 -44.83
CA GLN A 42 -8.67 16.16 -43.69
C GLN A 42 -8.23 17.63 -43.55
N PHE A 43 -6.96 17.93 -43.84
CA PHE A 43 -6.36 19.24 -43.59
C PHE A 43 -5.95 20.01 -44.86
N GLY A 44 -6.20 19.43 -46.05
CA GLY A 44 -5.87 20.03 -47.34
C GLY A 44 -4.46 19.69 -47.83
N GLN A 45 -4.17 20.02 -49.09
CA GLN A 45 -2.85 19.81 -49.67
C GLN A 45 -1.80 20.59 -48.86
N SER A 46 -0.82 19.85 -48.36
CA SER A 46 0.26 20.34 -47.50
C SER A 46 1.60 19.98 -48.13
N GLN A 47 2.61 20.83 -47.96
CA GLN A 47 3.97 20.51 -48.38
C GLN A 47 4.49 19.34 -47.54
N VAL A 48 5.09 18.33 -48.19
CA VAL A 48 5.62 17.15 -47.51
C VAL A 48 7.13 17.27 -47.37
N GLU A 49 7.61 17.13 -46.15
CA GLU A 49 9.03 17.11 -45.80
C GLU A 49 9.39 15.74 -45.24
N GLN A 50 10.40 15.09 -45.83
CA GLN A 50 10.87 13.79 -45.37
C GLN A 50 12.16 13.95 -44.57
N ILE A 51 12.14 13.47 -43.32
CA ILE A 51 13.28 13.49 -42.39
C ILE A 51 13.62 12.08 -41.91
N ARG A 52 14.70 11.96 -41.12
CA ARG A 52 15.11 10.69 -40.52
C ARG A 52 14.19 10.30 -39.35
N ASP A 53 14.08 9.00 -39.08
CA ASP A 53 13.19 8.47 -38.03
C ASP A 53 13.51 9.04 -36.64
N ASP A 54 14.80 9.19 -36.32
CA ASP A 54 15.31 9.75 -35.05
C ASP A 54 14.96 11.24 -34.89
N GLU A 55 15.04 12.01 -35.97
CA GLU A 55 14.66 13.42 -35.97
C GLU A 55 13.15 13.61 -35.78
N LEU A 56 12.33 12.71 -36.35
CA LEU A 56 10.88 12.78 -36.20
C LEU A 56 10.43 12.48 -34.77
N ASP A 57 11.07 11.54 -34.08
CA ASP A 57 10.76 11.25 -32.67
C ASP A 57 11.03 12.48 -31.78
N GLY A 58 12.15 13.19 -32.02
CA GLY A 58 12.45 14.45 -31.33
C GLY A 58 11.43 15.55 -31.60
N LEU A 59 11.00 15.71 -32.86
CA LEU A 59 10.00 16.69 -33.24
C LEU A 59 8.60 16.37 -32.70
N LEU A 60 8.20 15.09 -32.68
CA LEU A 60 6.95 14.65 -32.05
C LEU A 60 6.99 14.89 -30.53
N ALA A 61 8.10 14.60 -29.87
CA ALA A 61 8.24 14.87 -28.43
C ALA A 61 8.11 16.38 -28.13
N SER A 62 8.76 17.23 -28.92
CA SER A 62 8.69 18.69 -28.76
C SER A 62 7.32 19.26 -29.09
N ALA A 63 6.67 18.80 -30.17
CA ALA A 63 5.39 19.36 -30.63
C ALA A 63 4.21 19.01 -29.71
N TYR A 64 4.30 17.90 -28.97
CA TYR A 64 3.24 17.45 -28.06
C TYR A 64 3.58 17.62 -26.57
N ALA A 65 4.75 18.19 -26.25
CA ALA A 65 5.20 18.43 -24.88
C ALA A 65 4.18 19.22 -24.03
N ASP A 66 3.43 20.14 -24.64
CA ASP A 66 2.44 21.00 -23.97
C ASP A 66 1.06 20.35 -23.78
N THR A 67 0.79 19.18 -24.38
CA THR A 67 -0.57 18.59 -24.37
C THR A 67 -0.87 17.59 -23.24
N GLY A 68 -0.08 17.60 -22.16
CA GLY A 68 -0.45 16.95 -20.88
C GLY A 68 -0.63 15.42 -20.91
N SER A 69 -0.10 14.74 -21.93
CA SER A 69 -0.18 13.28 -22.07
C SER A 69 0.90 12.55 -21.25
N ALA A 70 0.56 11.34 -20.79
CA ALA A 70 1.37 10.42 -19.99
C ALA A 70 2.79 10.12 -20.52
N ALA A 71 3.13 10.54 -21.74
CA ALA A 71 4.46 10.42 -22.32
C ALA A 71 5.53 11.28 -21.62
N ALA A 72 5.15 12.40 -20.99
CA ALA A 72 6.08 13.23 -20.22
C ALA A 72 6.70 12.50 -19.00
N VAL A 73 6.09 11.39 -18.56
CA VAL A 73 6.55 10.59 -17.42
C VAL A 73 7.73 9.68 -17.79
N VAL A 74 7.88 9.33 -19.07
CA VAL A 74 8.91 8.37 -19.50
C VAL A 74 10.29 9.03 -19.65
N GLY A 75 10.35 10.29 -20.10
CA GLY A 75 11.63 11.01 -20.31
C GLY A 75 12.32 11.49 -19.03
N ALA A 76 11.59 11.63 -17.92
CA ALA A 76 12.15 12.06 -16.63
C ALA A 76 12.82 10.91 -15.84
N ALA A 77 12.72 9.66 -16.32
CA ALA A 77 13.18 8.49 -15.59
C ALA A 77 14.69 8.19 -15.74
N GLU A 78 15.40 8.84 -16.66
CA GLU A 78 16.78 8.47 -17.04
C GLU A 78 17.89 9.30 -16.37
N ASN A 79 17.59 10.38 -15.66
CA ASN A 79 18.59 11.14 -14.90
C ASN A 79 18.30 11.09 -13.39
N GLU A 80 19.34 11.01 -12.56
CA GLU A 80 19.25 11.30 -11.13
C GLU A 80 18.69 12.73 -10.97
N VAL A 81 17.42 12.82 -10.63
CA VAL A 81 16.75 14.10 -10.43
C VAL A 81 17.13 14.61 -9.04
N ASP A 82 18.00 15.62 -9.00
CA ASP A 82 18.32 16.35 -7.77
C ASP A 82 17.09 17.17 -7.34
N LEU A 83 16.33 16.60 -6.39
CA LEU A 83 15.09 17.19 -5.87
C LEU A 83 15.33 18.56 -5.23
N ASP A 84 16.47 18.73 -4.55
CA ASP A 84 16.81 19.99 -3.89
C ASP A 84 17.06 21.09 -4.92
N ARG A 85 17.80 20.78 -5.99
CA ARG A 85 17.99 21.72 -7.11
C ARG A 85 16.68 22.07 -7.81
N LEU A 86 15.85 21.08 -8.13
CA LEU A 86 14.54 21.34 -8.76
C LEU A 86 13.65 22.28 -7.94
N MET A 87 13.77 22.22 -6.61
CA MET A 87 12.94 23.02 -5.71
C MET A 87 13.54 24.40 -5.41
N GLN A 88 14.86 24.54 -5.49
CA GLN A 88 15.57 25.81 -5.31
C GLN A 88 15.52 26.68 -6.57
N ASP A 89 15.53 26.08 -7.76
CA ASP A 89 15.50 26.76 -9.06
C ASP A 89 14.09 27.27 -9.45
N MET A 90 13.09 27.11 -8.58
CA MET A 90 11.73 27.57 -8.85
C MET A 90 11.62 29.09 -8.65
N PRO A 91 11.17 29.85 -9.67
CA PRO A 91 10.88 31.27 -9.50
C PRO A 91 9.81 31.48 -8.42
N GLU A 92 9.90 32.60 -7.69
CA GLU A 92 8.84 33.00 -6.77
C GLU A 92 7.53 33.15 -7.56
N ILE A 93 6.50 32.41 -7.16
CA ILE A 93 5.21 32.44 -7.82
C ILE A 93 4.55 33.78 -7.47
N THR A 94 4.87 34.83 -8.24
CA THR A 94 4.15 36.08 -8.27
C THR A 94 3.01 35.94 -9.28
N ASP A 95 1.79 36.03 -8.76
CA ASP A 95 0.50 36.02 -9.45
C ASP A 95 -0.08 34.67 -9.92
N LEU A 96 -1.25 34.35 -9.35
CA LEU A 96 -1.89 33.03 -9.34
C LEU A 96 -3.04 32.93 -10.35
N LEU A 97 -3.08 33.81 -11.36
CA LEU A 97 -4.15 33.84 -12.37
C LEU A 97 -3.67 33.58 -13.80
N ASP A 98 -2.35 33.48 -14.06
CA ASP A 98 -1.80 33.38 -15.43
C ASP A 98 -0.75 32.28 -15.64
N THR A 99 -0.86 31.14 -14.95
CA THR A 99 -0.06 29.95 -15.32
C THR A 99 -0.96 28.83 -15.82
N GLN A 100 -1.22 28.87 -17.13
CA GLN A 100 -1.65 27.69 -17.89
C GLN A 100 -0.56 26.58 -17.88
N ASP A 101 0.66 26.88 -17.41
CA ASP A 101 1.83 26.00 -17.49
C ASP A 101 2.24 25.39 -16.13
N GLY A 102 1.34 24.71 -15.42
CA GLY A 102 1.61 24.00 -14.15
C GLY A 102 2.76 22.96 -14.16
N ALA A 103 3.56 22.91 -15.23
CA ALA A 103 4.68 22.03 -15.49
C ALA A 103 5.72 21.94 -14.35
N PRO A 104 6.15 23.00 -13.65
CA PRO A 104 7.13 22.87 -12.55
C PRO A 104 6.59 22.07 -11.36
N VAL A 105 5.36 22.36 -10.93
CA VAL A 105 4.68 21.67 -9.81
C VAL A 105 4.35 20.22 -10.20
N ILE A 106 3.94 20.00 -11.45
CA ILE A 106 3.71 18.65 -11.99
C ILE A 106 5.00 17.83 -11.97
N ARG A 107 6.12 18.38 -12.46
CA ARG A 107 7.43 17.70 -12.42
C ARG A 107 7.84 17.37 -11.00
N MET A 108 7.65 18.30 -10.06
CA MET A 108 7.98 18.09 -8.65
C MET A 108 7.17 16.95 -8.03
N ILE A 109 5.84 16.92 -8.22
CA ILE A 109 5.00 15.82 -7.71
C ILE A 109 5.40 14.50 -8.35
N ASN A 110 5.65 14.46 -9.66
CA ASN A 110 6.09 13.24 -10.33
C ASN A 110 7.44 12.76 -9.81
N ALA A 111 8.39 13.67 -9.54
CA ALA A 111 9.68 13.35 -8.95
C ALA A 111 9.52 12.80 -7.52
N LEU A 112 8.68 13.42 -6.69
CA LEU A 112 8.35 12.93 -5.35
C LEU A 112 7.75 11.52 -5.40
N LEU A 113 6.75 11.29 -6.25
CA LEU A 113 6.12 9.97 -6.41
C LEU A 113 7.11 8.91 -6.92
N THR A 114 7.97 9.28 -7.87
CA THR A 114 9.00 8.38 -8.42
C THR A 114 10.03 8.01 -7.36
N GLN A 115 10.50 9.00 -6.59
CA GLN A 115 11.45 8.77 -5.52
C GLN A 115 10.82 7.93 -4.39
N ALA A 116 9.58 8.22 -4.00
CA ALA A 116 8.86 7.44 -3.00
C ALA A 116 8.68 5.98 -3.42
N ALA A 117 8.39 5.71 -4.69
CA ALA A 117 8.31 4.34 -5.21
C ALA A 117 9.67 3.64 -5.25
N ARG A 118 10.74 4.36 -5.64
CA ARG A 118 12.12 3.83 -5.62
C ARG A 118 12.58 3.49 -4.20
N ASP A 119 12.21 4.32 -3.24
CA ASP A 119 12.57 4.15 -1.83
C ASP A 119 11.59 3.23 -1.06
N GLU A 120 10.62 2.62 -1.75
CA GLU A 120 9.61 1.73 -1.16
C GLU A 120 8.85 2.37 0.03
N ALA A 121 8.52 3.66 -0.08
CA ALA A 121 7.77 4.39 0.92
C ALA A 121 6.30 3.96 0.96
N SER A 122 5.75 3.75 2.17
CA SER A 122 4.33 3.42 2.37
C SER A 122 3.45 4.66 2.30
N ASP A 123 3.94 5.81 2.77
CA ASP A 123 3.19 7.05 2.83
C ASP A 123 4.09 8.24 2.49
N ILE A 124 3.56 9.23 1.78
CA ILE A 124 4.14 10.55 1.58
C ILE A 124 3.30 11.56 2.36
N HIS A 125 3.94 12.31 3.23
CA HIS A 125 3.34 13.37 4.03
C HIS A 125 3.80 14.73 3.50
N ILE A 126 2.88 15.64 3.24
CA ILE A 126 3.17 17.02 2.85
C ILE A 126 2.52 17.93 3.89
N GLU A 127 3.34 18.64 4.64
CA GLU A 127 2.93 19.32 5.86
C GLU A 127 3.23 20.82 5.75
N PRO A 128 2.24 21.69 6.02
CA PRO A 128 2.47 23.11 6.15
C PRO A 128 2.86 23.49 7.58
N TYR A 129 3.93 24.26 7.73
CA TYR A 129 4.26 25.01 8.95
C TYR A 129 4.13 26.52 8.69
N GLU A 130 4.40 27.33 9.71
CA GLU A 130 4.32 28.78 9.65
C GLU A 130 5.22 29.36 8.54
N THR A 131 6.49 28.95 8.52
CA THR A 131 7.52 29.55 7.64
C THR A 131 7.90 28.69 6.45
N HIS A 132 7.59 27.39 6.48
CA HIS A 132 8.02 26.43 5.46
C HIS A 132 7.00 25.29 5.29
N SER A 133 7.21 24.48 4.25
CA SER A 133 6.56 23.18 4.13
C SER A 133 7.60 22.08 4.30
N VAL A 134 7.18 20.91 4.77
CA VAL A 134 8.04 19.72 4.83
C VAL A 134 7.35 18.57 4.10
N VAL A 135 8.11 17.86 3.28
CA VAL A 135 7.72 16.58 2.70
C VAL A 135 8.46 15.46 3.40
N ARG A 136 7.73 14.47 3.92
CA ARG A 136 8.28 13.33 4.64
C ARG A 136 7.81 12.03 4.03
N TYR A 137 8.69 11.04 3.94
CA TYR A 137 8.28 9.67 3.58
C TYR A 137 8.21 8.80 4.82
N ARG A 138 7.24 7.89 4.85
CA ARG A 138 7.27 6.76 5.76
C ARG A 138 7.90 5.58 5.05
N VAL A 139 9.11 5.20 5.46
CA VAL A 139 9.80 4.00 4.95
C VAL A 139 10.01 3.06 6.11
N ASP A 140 9.59 1.81 5.93
CA ASP A 140 9.65 0.77 6.97
C ASP A 140 9.12 1.22 8.35
N GLY A 141 8.03 2.00 8.33
CA GLY A 141 7.35 2.50 9.53
C GLY A 141 7.93 3.78 10.14
N THR A 142 9.11 4.22 9.71
CA THR A 142 9.78 5.42 10.23
C THR A 142 9.57 6.61 9.31
N LEU A 143 9.27 7.79 9.88
CA LEU A 143 9.18 9.04 9.12
C LEU A 143 10.56 9.63 8.89
N ARG A 144 10.81 10.09 7.67
CA ARG A 144 12.03 10.81 7.30
C ARG A 144 11.71 12.04 6.48
N ASP A 145 12.39 13.14 6.78
CA ASP A 145 12.31 14.37 6.00
C ASP A 145 13.05 14.15 4.68
N VAL A 146 12.38 14.46 3.58
CA VAL A 146 12.92 14.28 2.23
C VAL A 146 13.32 15.62 1.67
N VAL A 147 12.43 16.61 1.80
CA VAL A 147 12.68 17.95 1.31
C VAL A 147 11.79 18.97 1.99
N SER A 148 12.24 20.22 2.07
CA SER A 148 11.54 21.33 2.72
C SER A 148 11.21 22.46 1.74
N PRO A 149 10.08 22.38 1.01
CA PRO A 149 9.67 23.42 0.07
C PRO A 149 9.45 24.79 0.75
N ARG A 150 9.70 25.86 -0.01
CA ARG A 150 9.26 27.22 0.38
C ARG A 150 7.76 27.23 0.61
N LYS A 151 7.30 27.97 1.61
CA LYS A 151 5.88 28.05 1.98
C LYS A 151 4.96 28.41 0.82
N ALA A 152 5.40 29.31 -0.06
CA ALA A 152 4.66 29.75 -1.24
C ALA A 152 4.25 28.60 -2.18
N LEU A 153 5.05 27.52 -2.24
CA LEU A 153 4.79 26.38 -3.12
C LEU A 153 3.74 25.41 -2.56
N HIS A 154 3.48 25.46 -1.25
CA HIS A 154 2.64 24.49 -0.57
C HIS A 154 1.21 24.46 -1.16
N GLY A 155 0.60 25.63 -1.36
CA GLY A 155 -0.75 25.70 -1.92
C GLY A 155 -0.86 25.12 -3.34
N ALA A 156 0.18 25.32 -4.15
CA ALA A 156 0.23 24.77 -5.51
C ALA A 156 0.38 23.24 -5.50
N LEU A 157 1.20 22.69 -4.59
CA LEU A 157 1.32 21.24 -4.39
C LEU A 157 -0.03 20.62 -4.00
N VAL A 158 -0.72 21.20 -3.01
CA VAL A 158 -2.04 20.73 -2.56
C VAL A 158 -3.04 20.78 -3.70
N SER A 159 -3.13 21.91 -4.41
CA SER A 159 -4.05 22.09 -5.56
C SER A 159 -3.82 21.03 -6.64
N ARG A 160 -2.55 20.78 -7.00
CA ARG A 160 -2.22 19.78 -8.01
C ARG A 160 -2.57 18.36 -7.57
N ILE A 161 -2.33 18.02 -6.30
CA ILE A 161 -2.71 16.71 -5.76
C ILE A 161 -4.24 16.54 -5.76
N LYS A 162 -4.99 17.59 -5.37
CA LYS A 162 -6.46 17.59 -5.44
C LYS A 162 -6.97 17.35 -6.86
N ILE A 163 -6.39 18.00 -7.86
CA ILE A 163 -6.72 17.75 -9.28
C ILE A 163 -6.50 16.27 -9.64
N MET A 164 -5.34 15.71 -9.28
CA MET A 164 -5.01 14.32 -9.60
C MET A 164 -5.97 13.33 -8.93
N ALA A 165 -6.43 13.65 -7.72
CA ALA A 165 -7.34 12.83 -6.92
C ALA A 165 -8.84 13.14 -7.13
N GLN A 166 -9.18 14.02 -8.09
CA GLN A 166 -10.54 14.48 -8.38
C GLN A 166 -11.26 15.11 -7.16
N LEU A 167 -10.52 15.87 -6.36
CA LEU A 167 -11.01 16.57 -5.17
C LEU A 167 -11.39 18.03 -5.47
N ASP A 168 -12.20 18.63 -4.62
CA ASP A 168 -12.59 20.03 -4.74
C ASP A 168 -11.45 20.96 -4.28
N ILE A 169 -10.91 21.72 -5.23
CA ILE A 169 -9.81 22.67 -5.04
C ILE A 169 -10.25 23.91 -4.25
N ALA A 170 -11.52 24.31 -4.41
CA ALA A 170 -12.07 25.49 -3.77
C ALA A 170 -12.36 25.23 -2.28
N GLU A 171 -12.79 24.01 -1.93
CA GLU A 171 -12.99 23.63 -0.54
C GLU A 171 -11.65 23.32 0.15
N LYS A 172 -11.36 24.06 1.24
CA LYS A 172 -10.11 23.96 2.01
C LYS A 172 -10.33 23.83 3.52
N ARG A 173 -11.60 23.81 3.95
CA ARG A 173 -12.04 23.86 5.35
C ARG A 173 -12.54 22.51 5.85
N LEU A 174 -12.73 21.56 4.96
CA LEU A 174 -13.20 20.20 5.26
C LEU A 174 -12.16 19.17 4.84
N PRO A 175 -12.03 18.05 5.58
CA PRO A 175 -11.27 16.90 5.11
C PRO A 175 -11.81 16.37 3.76
N GLN A 176 -10.91 15.89 2.91
CA GLN A 176 -11.28 15.27 1.63
C GLN A 176 -10.41 14.04 1.36
N ASP A 177 -11.02 13.00 0.79
CA ASP A 177 -10.35 11.75 0.46
C ASP A 177 -10.58 11.38 -1.00
N GLY A 178 -9.53 10.90 -1.67
CA GLY A 178 -9.56 10.56 -3.09
C GLY A 178 -8.58 9.45 -3.44
N ARG A 179 -8.56 9.06 -4.71
CA ARG A 179 -7.63 8.05 -5.24
C ARG A 179 -6.96 8.54 -6.51
N ILE A 180 -5.70 8.18 -6.70
CA ILE A 180 -4.93 8.43 -7.91
C ILE A 180 -4.41 7.08 -8.41
N ALA A 181 -4.72 6.72 -9.65
CA ALA A 181 -4.12 5.58 -10.31
C ALA A 181 -3.01 6.07 -11.25
N LEU A 182 -1.78 5.60 -11.04
CA LEU A 182 -0.66 5.97 -11.89
C LEU A 182 0.26 4.77 -12.17
N ARG A 183 1.14 4.93 -13.17
CA ARG A 183 2.24 4.02 -13.44
C ARG A 183 3.55 4.71 -13.13
N VAL A 184 4.34 4.16 -12.21
CA VAL A 184 5.68 4.64 -11.88
C VAL A 184 6.68 3.55 -12.25
N ALA A 185 7.67 3.88 -13.09
CA ALA A 185 8.68 2.92 -13.56
C ALA A 185 8.07 1.60 -14.10
N GLY A 186 6.95 1.69 -14.82
CA GLY A 186 6.23 0.53 -15.37
C GLY A 186 5.33 -0.22 -14.39
N ARG A 187 5.37 0.09 -13.09
CA ARG A 187 4.54 -0.54 -12.05
C ARG A 187 3.25 0.24 -11.82
N PRO A 188 2.06 -0.40 -11.84
CA PRO A 188 0.81 0.26 -11.47
C PRO A 188 0.77 0.49 -9.95
N ILE A 189 0.61 1.74 -9.54
CA ILE A 189 0.48 2.16 -8.14
C ILE A 189 -0.89 2.81 -7.96
N ASP A 190 -1.66 2.34 -6.97
CA ASP A 190 -2.83 3.06 -6.45
C ASP A 190 -2.36 3.97 -5.33
N ILE A 191 -2.79 5.22 -5.33
CA ILE A 191 -2.49 6.14 -4.24
C ILE A 191 -3.80 6.60 -3.63
N ARG A 192 -3.95 6.38 -2.33
CA ARG A 192 -5.02 7.01 -1.55
C ARG A 192 -4.54 8.35 -1.04
N VAL A 193 -5.33 9.38 -1.27
CA VAL A 193 -5.02 10.75 -0.89
C VAL A 193 -6.00 11.18 0.18
N SER A 194 -5.49 11.79 1.25
CA SER A 194 -6.30 12.45 2.27
C SER A 194 -5.75 13.87 2.49
N THR A 195 -6.64 14.86 2.49
CA THR A 195 -6.32 16.27 2.78
C THR A 195 -7.07 16.72 4.01
N VAL A 196 -6.41 17.39 4.96
CA VAL A 196 -7.02 17.87 6.21
C VAL A 196 -6.62 19.33 6.46
N PRO A 197 -7.56 20.23 6.79
CA PRO A 197 -7.24 21.61 7.16
C PRO A 197 -6.40 21.68 8.44
N THR A 198 -5.39 22.55 8.46
CA THR A 198 -4.57 22.85 9.64
C THR A 198 -4.35 24.37 9.77
N GLY A 199 -3.73 24.82 10.86
CA GLY A 199 -3.52 26.25 11.14
C GLY A 199 -2.72 27.02 10.07
N HIS A 200 -1.91 26.32 9.27
CA HIS A 200 -1.07 26.95 8.24
C HIS A 200 -1.41 26.51 6.81
N GLY A 201 -2.54 25.85 6.59
CA GLY A 201 -2.94 25.31 5.27
C GLY A 201 -3.35 23.84 5.37
N GLU A 202 -3.46 23.16 4.24
CA GLU A 202 -3.92 21.77 4.21
C GLU A 202 -2.76 20.80 4.35
N ARG A 203 -2.86 19.88 5.31
CA ARG A 203 -1.98 18.72 5.37
C ARG A 203 -2.43 17.70 4.35
N VAL A 204 -1.50 17.12 3.60
CA VAL A 204 -1.78 16.04 2.65
C VAL A 204 -1.03 14.78 3.04
N VAL A 205 -1.71 13.64 2.99
CA VAL A 205 -1.11 12.32 3.12
C VAL A 205 -1.48 11.50 1.89
N MET A 206 -0.49 10.92 1.24
CA MET A 206 -0.64 10.02 0.10
C MET A 206 -0.12 8.64 0.49
N ARG A 207 -0.99 7.64 0.59
CA ARG A 207 -0.61 6.25 0.85
C ARG A 207 -0.42 5.51 -0.46
N LEU A 208 0.78 4.96 -0.68
CA LEU A 208 1.14 4.24 -1.89
C LEU A 208 0.80 2.77 -1.70
N LEU A 209 -0.04 2.23 -2.57
CA LEU A 209 -0.46 0.84 -2.62
C LEU A 209 0.06 0.22 -3.92
N ASP A 210 0.99 -0.73 -3.80
CA ASP A 210 1.48 -1.48 -4.95
C ASP A 210 0.39 -2.50 -5.36
N LYS A 211 -0.13 -2.41 -6.60
CA LYS A 211 -1.22 -3.28 -7.07
C LYS A 211 -0.79 -4.74 -7.30
N GLN A 212 0.45 -5.13 -7.00
CA GLN A 212 0.89 -6.51 -7.15
C GLN A 212 0.44 -7.41 -6.00
N ALA A 213 -0.85 -7.79 -5.99
CA ALA A 213 -1.39 -8.83 -5.12
C ALA A 213 -0.67 -10.20 -5.27
N GLY A 214 -0.10 -10.48 -6.45
CA GLY A 214 0.49 -11.77 -6.83
C GLY A 214 1.81 -12.17 -6.12
N ARG A 215 2.27 -11.44 -5.10
CA ARG A 215 3.47 -11.77 -4.31
C ARG A 215 3.20 -12.13 -2.85
N LEU A 216 1.94 -12.20 -2.43
CA LEU A 216 1.58 -12.49 -1.05
C LEU A 216 1.65 -13.99 -0.75
N GLN A 217 2.85 -14.50 -0.50
CA GLN A 217 3.09 -15.89 -0.08
C GLN A 217 3.44 -15.92 1.40
N LEU A 218 2.73 -16.73 2.20
CA LEU A 218 2.98 -16.85 3.65
C LEU A 218 4.44 -17.22 3.95
N GLU A 219 5.06 -18.03 3.09
CA GLU A 219 6.46 -18.44 3.16
C GLU A 219 7.43 -17.24 3.17
N THR A 220 7.06 -16.16 2.49
CA THR A 220 7.90 -14.96 2.35
C THR A 220 7.70 -13.95 3.48
N LEU A 221 6.67 -14.12 4.32
CA LEU A 221 6.36 -13.21 5.42
C LEU A 221 7.24 -13.42 6.65
N GLY A 222 8.10 -14.42 6.62
CA GLY A 222 8.98 -14.74 7.75
C GLY A 222 8.28 -15.56 8.82
N MET A 223 7.40 -16.48 8.44
CA MET A 223 6.88 -17.49 9.36
C MET A 223 7.91 -18.61 9.55
N GLU A 224 8.06 -19.10 10.77
CA GLU A 224 8.83 -20.32 11.02
C GLU A 224 8.07 -21.54 10.43
N ALA A 225 8.80 -22.56 9.97
CA ALA A 225 8.22 -23.65 9.17
C ALA A 225 7.16 -24.47 9.92
N GLN A 226 7.38 -24.79 11.19
CA GLN A 226 6.42 -25.49 12.02
C GLN A 226 5.18 -24.62 12.30
N LEU A 227 5.37 -23.33 12.56
CA LEU A 227 4.27 -22.36 12.71
C LEU A 227 3.45 -22.25 11.42
N LEU A 228 4.11 -22.14 10.27
CA LEU A 228 3.45 -22.07 8.97
C LEU A 228 2.63 -23.33 8.69
N ALA A 229 3.18 -24.51 8.94
CA ALA A 229 2.47 -25.79 8.77
C ALA A 229 1.22 -25.89 9.66
N ARG A 230 1.32 -25.40 10.90
CA ARG A 230 0.17 -25.31 11.82
C ARG A 230 -0.87 -24.32 11.30
N LEU A 231 -0.47 -23.12 10.89
CA LEU A 231 -1.38 -22.13 10.31
C LEU A 231 -2.09 -22.67 9.06
N ASP A 232 -1.37 -23.36 8.18
CA ASP A 232 -1.92 -24.02 6.99
C ASP A 232 -3.01 -25.05 7.34
N THR A 233 -2.82 -25.77 8.46
CA THR A 233 -3.82 -26.72 8.95
C THR A 233 -5.07 -26.00 9.46
N LEU A 234 -4.92 -24.84 10.11
CA LEU A 234 -6.04 -24.05 10.63
C LEU A 234 -6.87 -23.42 9.52
N ILE A 235 -6.24 -22.82 8.51
CA ILE A 235 -6.94 -22.14 7.41
C ILE A 235 -7.61 -23.11 6.42
N ARG A 236 -7.35 -24.41 6.53
CA ARG A 236 -7.98 -25.47 5.73
C ARG A 236 -9.06 -26.23 6.50
N GLN A 237 -9.38 -25.83 7.73
CA GLN A 237 -10.50 -26.40 8.46
C GLN A 237 -11.82 -26.05 7.73
N PRO A 238 -12.81 -26.95 7.75
CA PRO A 238 -14.10 -26.69 7.10
C PRO A 238 -14.85 -25.53 7.75
N HIS A 239 -14.69 -25.36 9.07
CA HIS A 239 -15.34 -24.30 9.82
C HIS A 239 -14.55 -23.93 11.07
N GLY A 240 -14.85 -22.76 11.64
CA GLY A 240 -14.20 -22.22 12.83
C GLY A 240 -13.60 -20.84 12.58
N ILE A 241 -13.04 -20.22 13.63
CA ILE A 241 -12.47 -18.87 13.57
C ILE A 241 -10.95 -18.94 13.65
N VAL A 242 -10.25 -18.34 12.68
CA VAL A 242 -8.82 -18.03 12.76
C VAL A 242 -8.63 -16.53 12.82
N LEU A 243 -7.97 -16.05 13.87
CA LEU A 243 -7.74 -14.63 14.09
C LEU A 243 -6.31 -14.24 13.77
N VAL A 244 -6.11 -13.08 13.18
CA VAL A 244 -4.81 -12.42 13.08
C VAL A 244 -4.84 -11.16 13.93
N THR A 245 -3.92 -11.03 14.88
CA THR A 245 -3.92 -9.90 15.83
C THR A 245 -2.59 -9.16 15.87
N GLY A 246 -2.66 -7.91 16.31
CA GLY A 246 -1.53 -6.99 16.42
C GLY A 246 -1.97 -5.53 16.20
N PRO A 247 -1.09 -4.56 16.52
CA PRO A 247 -1.36 -3.14 16.39
C PRO A 247 -1.46 -2.74 14.91
N THR A 248 -1.79 -1.47 14.69
CA THR A 248 -1.77 -0.87 13.35
C THR A 248 -0.37 -1.01 12.73
N GLY A 249 -0.32 -1.44 11.47
CA GLY A 249 0.94 -1.61 10.74
C GLY A 249 1.73 -2.88 11.07
N SER A 250 1.17 -3.85 11.80
CA SER A 250 1.80 -5.15 12.05
C SER A 250 1.74 -6.13 10.87
N GLY A 251 1.06 -5.78 9.78
CA GLY A 251 0.93 -6.62 8.58
C GLY A 251 -0.22 -7.63 8.61
N LYS A 252 -1.25 -7.42 9.46
CA LYS A 252 -2.41 -8.34 9.59
C LYS A 252 -3.11 -8.62 8.25
N THR A 253 -3.48 -7.56 7.53
CA THR A 253 -4.14 -7.67 6.22
C THR A 253 -3.27 -8.39 5.21
N THR A 254 -1.96 -8.15 5.21
CA THR A 254 -0.99 -8.85 4.36
C THR A 254 -1.00 -10.36 4.62
N SER A 255 -1.00 -10.77 5.89
CA SER A 255 -1.04 -12.18 6.27
C SER A 255 -2.39 -12.83 5.97
N LEU A 256 -3.50 -12.12 6.17
CA LEU A 256 -4.83 -12.61 5.79
C LEU A 256 -4.97 -12.79 4.27
N TYR A 257 -4.52 -11.83 3.48
CA TYR A 257 -4.56 -11.92 2.03
C TYR A 257 -3.66 -13.06 1.52
N ALA A 258 -2.48 -13.23 2.12
CA ALA A 258 -1.60 -14.36 1.81
C ALA A 258 -2.23 -15.71 2.20
N ALA A 259 -2.98 -15.77 3.31
CA ALA A 259 -3.72 -16.98 3.68
C ALA A 259 -4.86 -17.26 2.70
N LEU A 260 -5.66 -16.25 2.32
CA LEU A 260 -6.71 -16.37 1.31
C LEU A 260 -6.17 -16.84 -0.04
N ALA A 261 -5.01 -16.35 -0.45
CA ALA A 261 -4.35 -16.76 -1.70
C ALA A 261 -3.91 -18.24 -1.73
N ARG A 262 -3.90 -18.94 -0.58
CA ARG A 262 -3.63 -20.39 -0.49
C ARG A 262 -4.89 -21.25 -0.61
N LEU A 263 -6.05 -20.63 -0.50
CA LEU A 263 -7.35 -21.28 -0.59
C LEU A 263 -7.80 -21.29 -2.05
N ASP A 264 -8.48 -22.36 -2.44
CA ASP A 264 -8.90 -22.54 -3.83
C ASP A 264 -10.24 -21.86 -4.08
N ALA A 265 -10.18 -20.61 -4.54
CA ALA A 265 -11.35 -19.83 -4.91
C ALA A 265 -12.12 -20.38 -6.13
N SER A 266 -11.59 -21.40 -6.83
CA SER A 266 -12.34 -22.08 -7.90
C SER A 266 -13.30 -23.15 -7.38
N THR A 267 -13.04 -23.67 -6.18
CA THR A 267 -13.85 -24.71 -5.53
C THR A 267 -14.59 -24.23 -4.28
N SER A 268 -14.19 -23.09 -3.72
CA SER A 268 -14.78 -22.51 -2.53
C SER A 268 -15.28 -21.09 -2.81
N ASN A 269 -16.48 -20.77 -2.33
CA ASN A 269 -17.06 -19.45 -2.41
C ASN A 269 -16.51 -18.58 -1.27
N ILE A 270 -15.60 -17.65 -1.61
CA ILE A 270 -14.91 -16.80 -0.64
C ILE A 270 -15.45 -15.37 -0.73
N LEU A 271 -15.98 -14.88 0.39
CA LEU A 271 -16.50 -13.51 0.52
C LEU A 271 -15.77 -12.74 1.63
N THR A 272 -15.49 -11.47 1.38
CA THR A 272 -14.86 -10.59 2.38
C THR A 272 -15.71 -9.36 2.67
N VAL A 273 -15.57 -8.81 3.88
CA VAL A 273 -16.04 -7.46 4.23
C VAL A 273 -14.88 -6.66 4.79
N GLU A 274 -14.60 -5.48 4.21
CA GLU A 274 -13.38 -4.72 4.49
C GLU A 274 -13.64 -3.21 4.56
N ASP A 275 -12.81 -2.50 5.35
CA ASP A 275 -12.90 -1.04 5.51
C ASP A 275 -11.51 -0.39 5.44
N PRO A 276 -11.00 -0.06 4.25
CA PRO A 276 -11.49 -0.42 2.91
C PRO A 276 -10.79 -1.67 2.32
N VAL A 277 -11.18 -2.09 1.11
CA VAL A 277 -10.48 -3.13 0.34
C VAL A 277 -9.11 -2.61 -0.11
N GLU A 278 -8.03 -3.28 0.31
CA GLU A 278 -6.64 -2.88 0.04
C GLU A 278 -6.18 -3.27 -1.38
N TYR A 279 -6.44 -4.51 -1.79
CA TYR A 279 -6.12 -5.04 -3.12
C TYR A 279 -7.24 -5.92 -3.63
N ASP A 280 -7.39 -5.96 -4.95
CA ASP A 280 -8.27 -6.89 -5.64
C ASP A 280 -7.66 -8.30 -5.62
N LEU A 281 -8.39 -9.27 -5.08
CA LEU A 281 -7.99 -10.67 -5.00
C LEU A 281 -8.75 -11.49 -6.04
N PRO A 282 -8.06 -12.05 -7.05
CA PRO A 282 -8.72 -12.83 -8.10
C PRO A 282 -9.55 -13.99 -7.54
N GLY A 283 -10.80 -14.09 -7.98
CA GLY A 283 -11.72 -15.16 -7.57
C GLY A 283 -12.41 -14.94 -6.22
N ILE A 284 -12.07 -13.88 -5.49
CA ILE A 284 -12.66 -13.57 -4.17
C ILE A 284 -13.61 -12.38 -4.29
N SER A 285 -14.83 -12.50 -3.76
CA SER A 285 -15.80 -11.41 -3.78
C SER A 285 -15.61 -10.49 -2.57
N GLN A 286 -15.15 -9.27 -2.80
CA GLN A 286 -14.79 -8.33 -1.74
C GLN A 286 -15.82 -7.20 -1.58
N ILE A 287 -16.44 -7.11 -0.41
CA ILE A 287 -17.43 -6.07 -0.07
C ILE A 287 -16.74 -4.98 0.74
N GLN A 288 -16.83 -3.74 0.29
CA GLN A 288 -16.32 -2.60 1.05
C GLN A 288 -17.42 -1.97 1.92
N VAL A 289 -17.09 -1.71 3.18
CA VAL A 289 -17.91 -0.88 4.09
C VAL A 289 -18.09 0.50 3.46
N ASN A 290 -19.30 1.06 3.57
CA ASN A 290 -19.64 2.36 3.01
C ASN A 290 -20.64 3.10 3.90
N ALA A 291 -20.11 4.00 4.73
CA ALA A 291 -20.90 4.81 5.65
C ALA A 291 -21.91 5.75 4.94
N LYS A 292 -21.71 6.11 3.67
CA LYS A 292 -22.63 7.02 2.95
C LYS A 292 -23.98 6.39 2.65
N ILE A 293 -24.07 5.07 2.67
CA ILE A 293 -25.27 4.28 2.39
C ILE A 293 -25.57 3.31 3.53
N ASP A 294 -25.00 3.55 4.71
CA ASP A 294 -25.14 2.71 5.91
C ASP A 294 -24.75 1.22 5.68
N MET A 295 -23.81 0.96 4.76
CA MET A 295 -23.22 -0.37 4.58
C MET A 295 -22.17 -0.63 5.67
N THR A 296 -22.61 -1.16 6.82
CA THR A 296 -21.75 -1.50 7.98
C THR A 296 -21.21 -2.93 7.92
N PHE A 297 -20.23 -3.27 8.76
CA PHE A 297 -19.74 -4.65 8.93
C PHE A 297 -20.88 -5.62 9.24
N GLY A 298 -21.72 -5.32 10.25
CA GLY A 298 -22.84 -6.17 10.63
C GLY A 298 -23.88 -6.35 9.52
N LEU A 299 -24.17 -5.32 8.71
CA LEU A 299 -25.09 -5.44 7.58
C LEU A 299 -24.51 -6.32 6.47
N ALA A 300 -23.26 -6.06 6.09
CA ALA A 300 -22.56 -6.81 5.05
C ALA A 300 -22.39 -8.29 5.44
N LEU A 301 -22.01 -8.60 6.68
CA LEU A 301 -21.87 -9.99 7.15
C LEU A 301 -23.19 -10.76 7.10
N ARG A 302 -24.29 -10.14 7.53
CA ARG A 302 -25.62 -10.79 7.40
C ARG A 302 -25.99 -11.05 5.94
N ALA A 303 -25.60 -10.17 5.03
CA ALA A 303 -25.81 -10.38 3.60
C ALA A 303 -24.95 -11.52 3.07
N ILE A 304 -23.66 -11.57 3.43
CA ILE A 304 -22.71 -12.63 3.07
C ILE A 304 -23.24 -14.01 3.48
N LEU A 305 -23.82 -14.16 4.68
CA LEU A 305 -24.40 -15.43 5.13
C LEU A 305 -25.57 -15.95 4.27
N ARG A 306 -26.14 -15.12 3.39
CA ARG A 306 -27.16 -15.51 2.41
C ARG A 306 -26.61 -15.68 1.00
N GLN A 307 -25.29 -15.69 0.85
CA GLN A 307 -24.59 -15.85 -0.44
C GLN A 307 -23.95 -17.23 -0.59
N ASP A 308 -24.31 -18.19 0.26
CA ASP A 308 -23.74 -19.54 0.27
C ASP A 308 -22.19 -19.54 0.36
N PRO A 309 -21.58 -18.81 1.31
CA PRO A 309 -20.13 -18.78 1.45
C PRO A 309 -19.60 -20.09 2.04
N ASP A 310 -18.39 -20.48 1.65
CA ASP A 310 -17.61 -21.48 2.39
C ASP A 310 -16.68 -20.77 3.40
N ILE A 311 -16.08 -19.66 2.96
CA ILE A 311 -15.07 -18.92 3.71
C ILE A 311 -15.47 -17.45 3.76
N ILE A 312 -15.42 -16.88 4.96
CA ILE A 312 -15.75 -15.47 5.22
C ILE A 312 -14.50 -14.79 5.79
N MET A 313 -14.06 -13.69 5.19
CA MET A 313 -13.03 -12.83 5.77
C MET A 313 -13.63 -11.52 6.29
N ILE A 314 -13.37 -11.21 7.55
CA ILE A 314 -13.80 -9.98 8.22
C ILE A 314 -12.59 -9.11 8.44
N GLY A 315 -12.55 -7.92 7.82
CA GLY A 315 -11.43 -7.01 7.90
C GLY A 315 -10.98 -6.76 9.33
N GLU A 316 -11.94 -6.59 10.26
CA GLU A 316 -11.70 -6.54 11.70
C GLU A 316 -13.00 -6.74 12.51
N ILE A 317 -12.86 -7.24 13.74
CA ILE A 317 -13.96 -7.32 14.70
C ILE A 317 -13.79 -6.17 15.71
N ARG A 318 -14.63 -5.14 15.61
CA ARG A 318 -14.59 -3.96 16.50
C ARG A 318 -15.61 -4.00 17.64
N ASP A 319 -16.72 -4.68 17.43
CA ASP A 319 -17.89 -4.65 18.29
C ASP A 319 -18.51 -6.04 18.50
N LEU A 320 -19.39 -6.13 19.50
CA LEU A 320 -20.09 -7.35 19.87
C LEU A 320 -20.98 -7.89 18.74
N GLU A 321 -21.64 -7.01 17.99
CA GLU A 321 -22.53 -7.42 16.90
C GLU A 321 -21.76 -8.22 15.84
N THR A 322 -20.63 -7.67 15.38
CA THR A 322 -19.74 -8.31 14.41
C THR A 322 -19.16 -9.61 14.98
N ALA A 323 -18.74 -9.61 16.25
CA ALA A 323 -18.22 -10.79 16.93
C ALA A 323 -19.26 -11.93 17.02
N GLN A 324 -20.51 -11.60 17.38
CA GLN A 324 -21.60 -12.57 17.46
C GLN A 324 -21.89 -13.19 16.09
N ILE A 325 -21.95 -12.38 15.03
CA ILE A 325 -22.18 -12.90 13.67
C ILE A 325 -21.03 -13.83 13.24
N ALA A 326 -19.78 -13.47 13.52
CA ALA A 326 -18.61 -14.30 13.23
C ALA A 326 -18.66 -15.66 13.94
N VAL A 327 -19.00 -15.65 15.24
CA VAL A 327 -19.18 -16.86 16.04
C VAL A 327 -20.32 -17.73 15.49
N GLN A 328 -21.48 -17.14 15.20
CA GLN A 328 -22.59 -17.90 14.64
C GLN A 328 -22.24 -18.50 13.27
N ALA A 329 -21.59 -17.74 12.39
CA ALA A 329 -21.12 -18.23 11.09
C ALA A 329 -20.20 -19.46 11.26
N SER A 330 -19.26 -19.39 12.19
CA SER A 330 -18.33 -20.48 12.45
C SER A 330 -18.99 -21.76 12.98
N LEU A 331 -20.07 -21.62 13.77
CA LEU A 331 -20.83 -22.74 14.30
C LEU A 331 -21.80 -23.33 13.28
N THR A 332 -22.16 -22.58 12.23
CA THR A 332 -23.02 -23.03 11.14
C THR A 332 -22.25 -23.56 9.93
N GLY A 333 -20.96 -23.87 10.09
CA GLY A 333 -20.17 -24.57 9.07
C GLY A 333 -19.31 -23.69 8.18
N HIS A 334 -19.05 -22.43 8.56
CA HIS A 334 -18.20 -21.52 7.78
C HIS A 334 -16.80 -21.39 8.39
N LEU A 335 -15.76 -21.31 7.55
CA LEU A 335 -14.46 -20.85 8.01
C LEU A 335 -14.46 -19.32 8.06
N VAL A 336 -14.12 -18.75 9.21
CA VAL A 336 -14.06 -17.30 9.41
C VAL A 336 -12.61 -16.89 9.67
N LEU A 337 -12.08 -16.01 8.81
CA LEU A 337 -10.80 -15.35 9.01
C LEU A 337 -11.06 -13.90 9.43
N ALA A 338 -10.46 -13.43 10.52
CA ALA A 338 -10.69 -12.05 10.95
C ALA A 338 -9.48 -11.41 11.62
N THR A 339 -9.49 -10.09 11.77
CA THR A 339 -8.48 -9.40 12.58
C THR A 339 -9.00 -8.84 13.89
N LEU A 340 -8.09 -8.75 14.86
CA LEU A 340 -8.25 -8.03 16.12
C LEU A 340 -7.06 -7.12 16.39
N HIS A 341 -7.22 -6.24 17.38
CA HIS A 341 -6.17 -5.36 17.90
C HIS A 341 -5.85 -5.72 19.35
N THR A 342 -5.05 -6.76 19.54
CA THR A 342 -4.46 -7.13 20.83
C THR A 342 -2.94 -7.18 20.73
N ASN A 343 -2.26 -7.15 21.88
CA ASN A 343 -0.81 -7.14 21.88
C ASN A 343 -0.21 -8.51 21.57
N ASP A 344 -0.82 -9.57 22.09
CA ASP A 344 -0.43 -10.98 21.94
C ASP A 344 -1.63 -11.86 21.55
N ALA A 345 -1.36 -13.15 21.31
CA ALA A 345 -2.34 -14.09 20.79
C ALA A 345 -3.37 -14.52 21.85
N VAL A 346 -2.95 -14.70 23.11
CA VAL A 346 -3.84 -15.15 24.20
C VAL A 346 -4.81 -14.04 24.59
N SER A 347 -4.34 -12.79 24.63
CA SER A 347 -5.17 -11.60 24.88
C SER A 347 -6.36 -11.45 23.91
N ALA A 348 -6.30 -12.04 22.71
CA ALA A 348 -7.43 -12.03 21.79
C ALA A 348 -8.65 -12.80 22.32
N VAL A 349 -8.42 -13.86 23.10
CA VAL A 349 -9.50 -14.61 23.77
C VAL A 349 -10.22 -13.71 24.77
N ASN A 350 -9.47 -13.09 25.67
CA ASN A 350 -10.01 -12.15 26.66
C ASN A 350 -10.72 -10.99 25.98
N ARG A 351 -10.16 -10.45 24.88
CA ARG A 351 -10.78 -9.35 24.15
C ARG A 351 -12.17 -9.70 23.61
N LEU A 352 -12.39 -10.92 23.12
CA LEU A 352 -13.71 -11.37 22.67
C LEU A 352 -14.67 -11.56 23.85
N ILE A 353 -14.19 -12.09 24.97
CA ILE A 353 -14.99 -12.22 26.21
C ILE A 353 -15.39 -10.83 26.73
N ASP A 354 -14.46 -9.87 26.77
CA ASP A 354 -14.71 -8.48 27.19
C ASP A 354 -15.69 -7.75 26.27
N MET A 355 -15.73 -8.09 24.97
CA MET A 355 -16.77 -7.59 24.06
C MET A 355 -18.15 -8.15 24.40
N GLY A 356 -18.24 -9.27 25.10
CA GLY A 356 -19.49 -9.96 25.47
C GLY A 356 -19.72 -11.29 24.74
N VAL A 357 -18.70 -11.89 24.13
CA VAL A 357 -18.80 -13.25 23.59
C VAL A 357 -18.74 -14.26 24.72
N GLU A 358 -19.74 -15.13 24.81
CA GLU A 358 -19.79 -16.16 25.84
C GLU A 358 -18.62 -17.16 25.71
N PRO A 359 -17.91 -17.50 26.81
CA PRO A 359 -16.73 -18.37 26.74
C PRO A 359 -16.98 -19.74 26.11
N PHE A 360 -18.15 -20.34 26.34
CA PHE A 360 -18.50 -21.66 25.76
C PHE A 360 -18.64 -21.61 24.23
N LEU A 361 -19.14 -20.49 23.68
CA LEU A 361 -19.22 -20.29 22.24
C LEU A 361 -17.82 -20.14 21.66
N LEU A 362 -16.96 -19.38 22.33
CA LEU A 362 -15.59 -19.15 21.89
C LEU A 362 -14.76 -20.45 21.92
N ALA A 363 -14.89 -21.24 22.98
CA ALA A 363 -14.26 -22.55 23.10
C ALA A 363 -14.64 -23.49 21.93
N SER A 364 -15.89 -23.39 21.45
CA SER A 364 -16.41 -24.24 20.38
C SER A 364 -16.11 -23.72 18.97
N SER A 365 -15.77 -22.44 18.81
CA SER A 365 -15.61 -21.78 17.51
C SER A 365 -14.17 -21.41 17.16
N LEU A 366 -13.35 -21.02 18.14
CA LEU A 366 -11.99 -20.54 17.89
C LEU A 366 -11.04 -21.71 17.58
N LEU A 367 -10.35 -21.64 16.44
CA LEU A 367 -9.34 -22.60 16.02
C LEU A 367 -7.93 -22.15 16.43
N GLY A 368 -7.65 -20.86 16.29
CA GLY A 368 -6.37 -20.30 16.69
C GLY A 368 -6.24 -18.80 16.44
N VAL A 369 -5.19 -18.22 17.02
CA VAL A 369 -4.86 -16.80 16.94
C VAL A 369 -3.39 -16.64 16.55
N LEU A 370 -3.14 -15.97 15.43
CA LEU A 370 -1.82 -15.55 14.99
C LEU A 370 -1.58 -14.10 15.45
N ALA A 371 -0.75 -13.90 16.47
CA ALA A 371 -0.22 -12.57 16.79
C ALA A 371 1.01 -12.26 15.95
N GLN A 372 1.11 -11.02 15.48
CA GLN A 372 2.18 -10.60 14.58
C GLN A 372 2.72 -9.20 14.92
N ARG A 373 4.02 -9.02 14.64
CA ARG A 373 4.71 -7.73 14.55
C ARG A 373 5.64 -7.72 13.34
N LEU A 374 6.02 -6.53 12.88
CA LEU A 374 7.05 -6.36 11.85
C LEU A 374 8.33 -5.82 12.49
N VAL A 375 9.45 -6.47 12.18
CA VAL A 375 10.79 -6.03 12.54
C VAL A 375 11.54 -5.60 11.29
N ARG A 376 12.35 -4.55 11.40
CA ARG A 376 13.20 -4.10 10.30
C ARG A 376 14.40 -5.04 10.15
N ARG A 377 14.78 -5.34 8.91
CA ARG A 377 15.96 -6.16 8.63
C ARG A 377 17.19 -5.27 8.55
N LEU A 378 18.31 -5.72 9.14
CA LEU A 378 19.59 -5.04 9.04
C LEU A 378 20.02 -4.91 7.58
N CYS A 379 20.56 -3.74 7.23
CA CYS A 379 21.06 -3.50 5.89
C CYS A 379 22.24 -4.46 5.59
N PRO A 380 22.18 -5.28 4.52
CA PRO A 380 23.22 -6.26 4.22
C PRO A 380 24.56 -5.62 3.85
N HIS A 381 24.56 -4.34 3.44
CA HIS A 381 25.76 -3.62 3.01
C HIS A 381 26.56 -2.99 4.15
N CYS A 382 25.93 -2.71 5.30
CA CYS A 382 26.58 -1.97 6.37
C CYS A 382 26.44 -2.58 7.77
N LYS A 383 25.68 -3.67 7.93
CA LYS A 383 25.61 -4.36 9.23
C LYS A 383 27.00 -4.77 9.69
N GLN A 384 27.27 -4.58 10.97
CA GLN A 384 28.52 -4.97 11.61
C GLN A 384 28.23 -5.83 12.83
N GLU A 385 29.17 -6.70 13.18
CA GLU A 385 29.12 -7.44 14.43
C GLU A 385 29.16 -6.45 15.61
N ASP A 386 28.37 -6.74 16.65
CA ASP A 386 28.33 -5.90 17.84
C ASP A 386 29.55 -6.19 18.73
N PRO A 387 30.46 -5.22 18.95
CA PRO A 387 31.60 -5.41 19.84
C PRO A 387 31.20 -5.63 21.31
N ALA A 388 30.00 -5.19 21.72
CA ALA A 388 29.48 -5.41 23.07
C ALA A 388 28.82 -6.79 23.26
N ALA A 389 28.41 -7.44 22.17
CA ALA A 389 27.71 -8.72 22.17
C ALA A 389 28.14 -9.58 20.97
N PRO A 390 29.31 -10.26 21.07
CA PRO A 390 29.84 -11.12 20.00
C PRO A 390 28.79 -12.12 19.49
N GLY A 391 28.71 -12.30 18.18
CA GLY A 391 27.68 -13.10 17.52
C GLY A 391 26.35 -12.40 17.28
N THR A 392 26.17 -11.15 17.72
CA THR A 392 25.03 -10.31 17.32
C THR A 392 25.44 -9.21 16.34
N TRP A 393 24.47 -8.61 15.66
CA TRP A 393 24.70 -7.62 14.61
C TRP A 393 23.97 -6.33 14.93
N ARG A 394 24.61 -5.19 14.66
CA ARG A 394 24.08 -3.85 14.91
C ARG A 394 23.94 -3.03 13.63
N PRO A 395 23.00 -2.06 13.58
CA PRO A 395 22.88 -1.14 12.45
C PRO A 395 24.03 -0.13 12.45
N VAL A 396 24.50 0.26 11.26
CA VAL A 396 25.55 1.30 11.09
C VAL A 396 25.04 2.47 10.25
N GLY A 397 24.48 2.19 9.08
CA GLY A 397 24.10 3.22 8.11
C GLY A 397 25.09 3.29 6.95
N CYS A 398 24.56 3.41 5.73
CA CYS A 398 25.31 3.64 4.50
C CYS A 398 24.39 4.30 3.46
N ALA A 399 24.93 4.68 2.31
CA ALA A 399 24.14 5.28 1.23
C ALA A 399 22.98 4.38 0.77
N GLN A 400 23.18 3.06 0.72
CA GLN A 400 22.17 2.10 0.25
C GLN A 400 20.95 2.00 1.18
N CYS A 401 21.12 2.29 2.47
CA CYS A 401 20.02 2.33 3.44
C CYS A 401 19.72 3.75 3.91
N ASN A 402 20.18 4.78 3.18
CA ASN A 402 19.97 6.18 3.53
C ASN A 402 20.40 6.51 4.96
N GLN A 403 21.52 5.95 5.41
CA GLN A 403 22.09 6.10 6.75
C GLN A 403 21.22 5.57 7.91
N ILE A 404 20.20 4.75 7.62
CA ILE A 404 19.29 4.20 8.66
C ILE A 404 19.86 2.93 9.31
N GLY A 405 20.61 2.13 8.55
CA GLY A 405 21.15 0.83 8.98
C GLY A 405 20.19 -0.35 8.80
N TYR A 406 19.00 -0.12 8.25
CA TYR A 406 17.98 -1.13 7.98
C TYR A 406 17.46 -1.07 6.54
N SER A 407 16.96 -2.17 5.99
CA SER A 407 16.34 -2.25 4.66
C SER A 407 15.29 -3.35 4.60
N GLY A 408 14.02 -2.95 4.46
CA GLY A 408 12.87 -3.83 4.43
C GLY A 408 12.50 -4.40 5.79
N ARG A 409 11.44 -5.20 5.81
CA ARG A 409 10.83 -5.76 7.03
C ARG A 409 10.58 -7.26 6.90
N THR A 410 10.44 -7.92 8.04
CA THR A 410 9.96 -9.31 8.13
C THR A 410 9.06 -9.47 9.36
N GLY A 411 8.20 -10.48 9.35
CA GLY A 411 7.31 -10.78 10.45
C GLY A 411 7.99 -11.55 11.58
N ILE A 412 7.57 -11.26 12.80
CA ILE A 412 7.69 -12.17 13.94
C ILE A 412 6.28 -12.56 14.38
N HIS A 413 6.13 -13.83 14.75
CA HIS A 413 4.84 -14.46 14.88
C HIS A 413 4.73 -15.27 16.18
N GLU A 414 3.53 -15.31 16.73
CA GLU A 414 3.12 -16.20 17.81
C GLU A 414 1.79 -16.83 17.40
N LEU A 415 1.73 -18.16 17.38
CA LEU A 415 0.53 -18.89 16.97
C LEU A 415 -0.03 -19.68 18.15
N PHE A 416 -1.13 -19.19 18.69
CA PHE A 416 -1.93 -19.84 19.71
C PHE A 416 -2.95 -20.77 19.04
N CYS A 417 -2.76 -22.08 19.14
CA CYS A 417 -3.71 -23.07 18.64
C CYS A 417 -4.66 -23.50 19.76
N VAL A 418 -5.95 -23.65 19.45
CA VAL A 418 -6.96 -24.11 20.41
C VAL A 418 -7.10 -25.62 20.30
N ASP A 419 -6.38 -26.34 21.16
CA ASP A 419 -6.55 -27.79 21.38
C ASP A 419 -7.61 -28.09 22.45
N ASP A 420 -7.76 -29.36 22.82
CA ASP A 420 -8.77 -29.78 23.81
C ASP A 420 -8.49 -29.25 25.24
N ASP A 421 -7.23 -29.08 25.65
CA ASP A 421 -6.87 -28.53 26.96
C ASP A 421 -7.22 -27.04 27.00
N VAL A 422 -6.77 -26.29 25.98
CA VAL A 422 -7.09 -24.88 25.81
C VAL A 422 -8.60 -24.66 25.71
N ARG A 423 -9.32 -25.51 24.97
CA ARG A 423 -10.79 -25.44 24.86
C ARG A 423 -11.47 -25.55 26.23
N SER A 424 -11.02 -26.50 27.05
CA SER A 424 -11.53 -26.69 28.41
C SER A 424 -11.26 -25.46 29.29
N LEU A 425 -10.07 -24.90 29.20
CA LEU A 425 -9.68 -23.69 29.95
C LEU A 425 -10.50 -22.46 29.55
N ILE A 426 -10.72 -22.24 28.24
CA ILE A 426 -11.59 -21.15 27.76
C ILE A 426 -13.01 -21.35 28.29
N HIS A 427 -13.56 -22.56 28.21
CA HIS A 427 -14.91 -22.86 28.71
C HIS A 427 -15.06 -22.58 30.21
N GLN A 428 -14.00 -22.83 31.01
CA GLN A 428 -14.00 -22.59 32.46
C GLN A 428 -13.74 -21.12 32.85
N GLY A 429 -13.44 -20.24 31.88
CA GLY A 429 -13.05 -18.87 32.16
C GLY A 429 -11.70 -18.78 32.87
N ALA A 430 -10.76 -19.67 32.55
CA ALA A 430 -9.42 -19.66 33.10
C ALA A 430 -8.72 -18.32 32.78
N ASN A 431 -7.78 -17.92 33.64
CA ASN A 431 -7.03 -16.68 33.43
C ASN A 431 -6.01 -16.83 32.28
N GLU A 432 -5.47 -15.70 31.85
CA GLU A 432 -4.52 -15.62 30.74
C GLU A 432 -3.21 -16.39 30.98
N GLN A 433 -2.76 -16.49 32.24
CA GLN A 433 -1.54 -17.21 32.56
C GLN A 433 -1.71 -18.71 32.35
N ASP A 434 -2.85 -19.26 32.76
CA ASP A 434 -3.17 -20.68 32.58
C ASP A 434 -3.27 -21.05 31.09
N LEU A 435 -3.93 -20.21 30.29
CA LEU A 435 -4.00 -20.37 28.83
C LEU A 435 -2.62 -20.32 28.18
N ARG A 436 -1.77 -19.37 28.59
CA ARG A 436 -0.39 -19.24 28.07
C ARG A 436 0.47 -20.44 28.45
N LEU A 437 0.33 -20.97 29.67
CA LEU A 437 1.03 -22.17 30.11
C LEU A 437 0.58 -23.41 29.33
N ALA A 438 -0.73 -23.56 29.06
CA ALA A 438 -1.24 -24.64 28.21
C ALA A 438 -0.69 -24.56 26.78
N ALA A 439 -0.75 -23.38 26.16
CA ALA A 439 -0.22 -23.20 24.80
C ALA A 439 1.30 -23.44 24.72
N ARG A 440 2.07 -23.01 25.72
CA ARG A 440 3.51 -23.32 25.80
C ARG A 440 3.78 -24.83 25.91
N ARG A 441 2.98 -25.56 26.72
CA ARG A 441 3.05 -27.03 26.78
C ARG A 441 2.74 -27.70 25.44
N ALA A 442 1.84 -27.10 24.64
CA ALA A 442 1.53 -27.51 23.27
C ALA A 442 2.59 -27.06 22.22
N GLY A 443 3.67 -26.42 22.67
CA GLY A 443 4.78 -25.99 21.81
C GLY A 443 4.51 -24.68 21.08
N MET A 444 3.76 -23.75 21.68
CA MET A 444 3.70 -22.36 21.23
C MET A 444 5.00 -21.63 21.59
N PHE A 445 5.62 -20.98 20.61
CA PHE A 445 6.67 -19.99 20.82
C PHE A 445 6.05 -18.61 20.96
N SER A 446 6.59 -17.82 21.88
CA SER A 446 6.26 -16.38 21.99
C SER A 446 6.86 -15.58 20.84
N MET A 447 6.31 -14.40 20.57
CA MET A 447 6.86 -13.49 19.55
C MET A 447 8.34 -13.14 19.80
N ARG A 448 8.78 -13.06 21.07
CA ARG A 448 10.18 -12.81 21.40
C ARG A 448 11.06 -14.01 21.03
N GLU A 449 10.67 -15.23 21.38
CA GLU A 449 11.41 -16.45 21.03
C GLU A 449 11.49 -16.63 19.50
N ASP A 450 10.41 -16.33 18.78
CA ASP A 450 10.41 -16.30 17.31
C ASP A 450 11.41 -15.24 16.80
N GLY A 451 11.39 -14.03 17.37
CA GLY A 451 12.30 -12.94 17.04
C GLY A 451 13.78 -13.25 17.28
N GLU A 452 14.12 -14.02 18.32
CA GLU A 452 15.50 -14.42 18.63
C GLU A 452 16.14 -15.26 17.51
N ARG A 453 15.34 -15.98 16.71
CA ARG A 453 15.89 -16.70 15.53
C ARG A 453 16.45 -15.72 14.48
N TRP A 454 15.83 -14.54 14.33
CA TRP A 454 16.29 -13.51 13.39
C TRP A 454 17.54 -12.78 13.89
N VAL A 455 17.67 -12.65 15.21
CA VAL A 455 18.90 -12.13 15.83
C VAL A 455 20.05 -13.11 15.59
N ARG A 456 19.82 -14.41 15.85
CA ARG A 456 20.82 -15.46 15.63
C ARG A 456 21.28 -15.59 14.17
N SER A 457 20.39 -15.34 13.21
CA SER A 457 20.76 -15.33 11.79
C SER A 457 21.43 -14.02 11.33
N GLY A 458 21.54 -13.02 12.21
CA GLY A 458 22.06 -11.69 11.87
C GLY A 458 21.18 -10.93 10.88
N ALA A 459 19.89 -11.24 10.83
CA ALA A 459 18.91 -10.57 9.97
C ALA A 459 18.33 -9.31 10.61
N THR A 460 18.28 -9.25 11.95
CA THR A 460 17.83 -8.08 12.71
C THR A 460 18.71 -7.88 13.95
N ALA A 461 18.64 -6.69 14.54
CA ALA A 461 19.33 -6.37 15.79
C ALA A 461 18.47 -6.71 17.02
N PRO A 462 19.08 -7.03 18.19
CA PRO A 462 18.35 -7.30 19.43
C PRO A 462 17.41 -6.17 19.85
N GLU A 463 17.82 -4.90 19.65
CA GLU A 463 17.05 -3.71 20.03
C GLU A 463 15.73 -3.64 19.27
N GLU A 464 15.71 -4.16 18.04
CA GLU A 464 14.51 -4.17 17.20
C GLU A 464 13.46 -5.15 17.71
N ILE A 465 13.88 -6.31 18.23
CA ILE A 465 12.98 -7.26 18.90
C ILE A 465 12.42 -6.61 20.16
N LEU A 466 13.29 -6.05 21.00
CA LEU A 466 12.88 -5.36 22.23
C LEU A 466 11.90 -4.21 21.94
N ARG A 467 12.08 -3.46 20.85
CA ARG A 467 11.19 -2.35 20.46
C ARG A 467 9.76 -2.81 20.20
N VAL A 468 9.56 -3.96 19.55
CA VAL A 468 8.22 -4.42 19.13
C VAL A 468 7.56 -5.38 20.11
N THR A 469 8.33 -6.01 21.01
CA THR A 469 7.83 -6.96 22.02
C THR A 469 7.81 -6.38 23.44
N ARG A 470 7.87 -5.05 23.63
CA ARG A 470 7.84 -4.42 24.96
C ARG A 470 6.54 -4.70 25.72
N ASP A 471 5.42 -4.74 24.98
CA ASP A 471 4.06 -4.88 25.51
C ASP A 471 3.44 -6.24 25.16
N ALA A 472 4.25 -7.18 24.66
CA ALA A 472 3.81 -8.45 24.08
C ALA A 472 4.30 -9.65 24.91
#